data_AF-A0A535NXZ5-F1
#
_entry.id   AF-A0A535NXZ5-F1
#
_cell.length_a   1.000
_cell.length_b   1.000
_cell.length_c   1.000
_cell.angle_alpha   90.00
_cell.angle_beta   90.00
_cell.angle_gamma   90.00
#
_symmetry.space_group_name_H-M   'P 1'
#
loop_
_entity.id
_entity.type
_entity.pdbx_description
1 polymer ?
#
loop_
_entity_poly.entity_id
_entity_poly.type
_entity_poly.pdbx_seq_one_letter_code
_entity_poly.pdbx_strand_id
1 'polypeptide(L)'
;MSDRLQQAITVLQTRFGSAAPRPAAPPCPARPSGIAELDAMTGIGGWPVGRLSLLAGPRGSGKRTLAQRSVAAASRESPVAYVDFPNRLDPEFLNYFDARLDRVLVVRPSSLKAGMASVRVLARAGVELICIDLPRTRSAGLDGELPHLLHRAAEADCTLLLIHDAEADDAIRYYASMILAFQRNAWVFRRDGDLEGMLVDATVVKNRLAPPGLKRRLVIPYPIP
;
A
#
# COMPACT_ATOMS: atom_id res chain seq x y z
N MET A 1 23.97 -24.70 17.11
CA MET A 1 23.29 -25.47 16.05
C MET A 1 24.11 -26.73 15.83
N SER A 2 23.52 -27.92 15.63
CA SER A 2 24.31 -29.15 15.52
C SER A 2 25.00 -29.26 14.15
N ASP A 3 26.19 -29.89 14.10
CA ASP A 3 26.95 -30.05 12.86
C ASP A 3 26.16 -30.78 11.76
N ARG A 4 25.32 -31.75 12.14
CA ARG A 4 24.41 -32.44 11.22
C ARG A 4 23.37 -31.52 10.60
N LEU A 5 22.84 -30.57 11.38
CA LEU A 5 21.89 -29.57 10.87
C LEU A 5 22.59 -28.59 9.93
N GLN A 6 23.81 -28.18 10.25
CA GLN A 6 24.62 -27.31 9.38
C GLN A 6 24.90 -27.96 8.01
N GLN A 7 25.27 -29.24 8.00
CA GLN A 7 25.46 -30.02 6.78
C GLN A 7 24.15 -30.17 5.98
N ALA A 8 23.04 -30.47 6.64
CA ALA A 8 21.74 -30.56 5.98
C ALA A 8 21.35 -29.23 5.32
N ILE A 9 21.52 -28.10 6.02
CA ILE A 9 21.27 -26.76 5.46
C ILE A 9 22.17 -26.51 4.24
N THR A 10 23.46 -26.84 4.33
CA THR A 10 24.41 -26.67 3.21
C THR A 10 24.01 -27.50 1.99
N VAL A 11 23.61 -28.76 2.18
CA VAL A 11 23.11 -29.62 1.10
C VAL A 11 21.89 -29.02 0.44
N LEU A 12 20.95 -28.49 1.24
CA LEU A 12 19.74 -27.86 0.74
C LEU A 12 20.05 -26.55 0.00
N GLN A 13 20.98 -25.74 0.49
CA GLN A 13 21.45 -24.51 -0.16
C GLN A 13 22.06 -24.79 -1.54
N THR A 14 22.90 -25.81 -1.65
CA THR A 14 23.48 -26.21 -2.94
C THR A 14 22.43 -26.74 -3.91
N ARG A 15 21.45 -27.53 -3.43
CA ARG A 15 20.42 -28.15 -4.29
C ARG A 15 19.34 -27.17 -4.75
N PHE A 16 18.93 -26.25 -3.88
CA PHE A 16 17.72 -25.44 -4.07
C PHE A 16 17.98 -23.94 -4.14
N GLY A 17 19.23 -23.49 -3.96
CA GLY A 17 19.63 -22.08 -4.07
C GLY A 17 18.77 -21.17 -3.20
N SER A 18 18.00 -20.29 -3.84
CA SER A 18 17.12 -19.35 -3.14
C SER A 18 15.96 -20.03 -2.39
N ALA A 19 15.56 -21.24 -2.74
CA ALA A 19 14.48 -21.98 -2.07
C ALA A 19 14.95 -22.82 -0.86
N ALA A 20 16.25 -22.78 -0.53
CA ALA A 20 16.78 -23.48 0.62
C ALA A 20 16.37 -22.83 1.96
N PRO A 21 16.36 -23.59 3.07
CA PRO A 21 16.04 -23.06 4.40
C PRO A 21 16.98 -21.92 4.79
N ARG A 22 16.42 -20.84 5.32
CA ARG A 22 17.15 -19.71 5.89
C ARG A 22 16.63 -19.45 7.31
N PRO A 23 17.43 -18.83 8.19
CA PRO A 23 16.91 -18.29 9.45
C PRO A 23 15.69 -17.41 9.21
N ALA A 24 14.77 -17.37 10.18
CA ALA A 24 13.61 -16.49 10.10
C ALA A 24 14.06 -15.04 9.91
N ALA A 25 13.40 -14.31 9.01
CA ALA A 25 13.69 -12.91 8.76
C ALA A 25 13.45 -12.06 10.03
N PRO A 26 14.15 -10.92 10.19
CA PRO A 26 13.84 -9.96 11.24
C PRO A 26 12.38 -9.48 11.14
N PRO A 27 11.84 -8.84 12.20
CA PRO A 27 10.53 -8.20 12.15
C PRO A 27 10.41 -7.32 10.90
N CYS A 28 9.30 -7.48 10.18
CA CYS A 28 9.03 -6.71 8.96
C CYS A 28 9.10 -5.22 9.27
N PRO A 29 9.98 -4.44 8.61
CA PRO A 29 10.07 -3.02 8.85
C PRO A 29 8.81 -2.30 8.37
N ALA A 30 8.62 -1.09 8.87
CA ALA A 30 7.51 -0.23 8.48
C ALA A 30 8.03 0.99 7.70
N ARG A 31 7.25 1.40 6.71
CA ARG A 31 7.45 2.61 5.92
C ARG A 31 6.41 3.66 6.36
N PRO A 32 6.82 4.84 6.85
CA PRO A 32 5.88 5.87 7.28
C PRO A 32 4.86 6.21 6.21
N SER A 33 3.62 6.43 6.61
CA SER A 33 2.53 6.81 5.70
C SER A 33 2.50 8.31 5.38
N GLY A 34 3.30 9.11 6.08
CA GLY A 34 3.24 10.57 6.04
C GLY A 34 2.07 11.15 6.84
N ILE A 35 1.40 10.33 7.65
CA ILE A 35 0.28 10.71 8.51
C ILE A 35 0.53 10.11 9.89
N ALA A 36 0.99 10.93 10.83
CA ALA A 36 1.45 10.47 12.15
C ALA A 36 0.37 9.69 12.91
N GLU A 37 -0.89 10.12 12.84
CA GLU A 37 -2.01 9.45 13.48
C GLU A 37 -2.27 8.06 12.87
N LEU A 38 -2.03 7.90 11.55
CA LEU A 38 -2.15 6.62 10.88
C LEU A 38 -1.00 5.70 11.26
N ASP A 39 0.23 6.22 11.27
CA ASP A 39 1.44 5.47 11.62
C ASP A 39 1.33 4.90 13.04
N ALA A 40 0.90 5.73 14.00
CA ALA A 40 0.60 5.28 15.35
C ALA A 40 -0.50 4.21 15.38
N MET A 41 -1.53 4.36 14.54
CA MET A 41 -2.65 3.41 14.49
C MET A 41 -2.26 2.03 13.96
N THR A 42 -1.24 1.94 13.10
CA THR A 42 -0.78 0.65 12.56
C THR A 42 -0.10 -0.24 13.61
N GLY A 43 0.35 0.32 14.73
CA GLY A 43 1.12 -0.38 15.76
C GLY A 43 2.56 -0.76 15.35
N ILE A 44 2.94 -0.48 14.10
CA ILE A 44 4.30 -0.73 13.58
C ILE A 44 4.98 0.55 13.07
N GLY A 45 4.28 1.69 13.10
CA GLY A 45 4.82 2.97 12.63
C GLY A 45 4.64 3.23 11.12
N GLY A 46 3.76 2.51 10.44
CA GLY A 46 3.43 2.76 9.03
C GLY A 46 3.03 1.51 8.26
N TRP A 47 3.35 1.50 6.97
CA TRP A 47 3.05 0.43 6.03
C TRP A 47 4.06 -0.72 6.12
N PRO A 48 3.62 -1.99 6.14
CA PRO A 48 4.52 -3.13 6.13
C PRO A 48 5.33 -3.20 4.84
N VAL A 49 6.66 -3.21 4.98
CA VAL A 49 7.61 -3.32 3.87
C VAL A 49 7.53 -4.70 3.21
N GLY A 50 7.60 -4.73 1.87
CA GLY A 50 7.52 -5.97 1.09
C GLY A 50 6.15 -6.64 1.09
N ARG A 51 5.09 -5.94 1.51
CA ARG A 51 3.74 -6.50 1.64
C ARG A 51 2.66 -5.61 1.06
N LEU A 52 1.49 -6.21 0.89
CA LEU A 52 0.28 -5.55 0.47
C LEU A 52 -0.51 -5.02 1.66
N SER A 53 -0.87 -3.73 1.59
CA SER A 53 -1.86 -3.08 2.44
C SER A 53 -3.06 -2.67 1.59
N LEU A 54 -4.26 -3.04 2.03
CA LEU A 54 -5.52 -2.73 1.37
C LEU A 54 -6.17 -1.52 2.04
N LEU A 55 -6.47 -0.49 1.25
CA LEU A 55 -7.33 0.62 1.62
C LEU A 55 -8.73 0.30 1.09
N ALA A 56 -9.65 -0.02 1.99
CA ALA A 56 -11.01 -0.45 1.66
C ALA A 56 -12.06 0.55 2.16
N GLY A 57 -13.18 0.66 1.46
CA GLY A 57 -14.30 1.49 1.88
C GLY A 57 -15.10 2.08 0.71
N PRO A 58 -16.22 2.78 0.98
CA PRO A 58 -17.07 3.35 -0.05
C PRO A 58 -16.37 4.42 -0.90
N ARG A 59 -16.90 4.72 -2.09
CA ARG A 59 -16.44 5.88 -2.87
C ARG A 59 -16.63 7.17 -2.07
N GLY A 60 -15.65 8.07 -2.14
CA GLY A 60 -15.66 9.32 -1.37
C GLY A 60 -15.27 9.19 0.10
N SER A 61 -14.77 8.02 0.55
CA SER A 61 -14.29 7.85 1.94
C SER A 61 -12.85 8.32 2.19
N GLY A 62 -12.20 8.98 1.22
CA GLY A 62 -10.85 9.53 1.38
C GLY A 62 -9.68 8.55 1.15
N LYS A 63 -9.94 7.28 0.77
CA LYS A 63 -8.89 6.28 0.49
C LYS A 63 -7.81 6.78 -0.48
N ARG A 64 -8.25 7.37 -1.59
CA ARG A 64 -7.34 7.88 -2.64
C ARG A 64 -6.49 9.01 -2.10
N THR A 65 -7.10 9.96 -1.40
CA THR A 65 -6.39 11.09 -0.79
C THR A 65 -5.33 10.61 0.19
N LEU A 66 -5.63 9.62 1.02
CA LEU A 66 -4.66 9.03 1.94
C LEU A 66 -3.52 8.32 1.20
N ALA A 67 -3.84 7.53 0.18
CA ALA A 67 -2.83 6.86 -0.63
C ALA A 67 -1.91 7.87 -1.33
N GLN A 68 -2.48 8.94 -1.90
CA GLN A 68 -1.74 10.03 -2.52
C GLN A 68 -0.86 10.78 -1.51
N ARG A 69 -1.32 10.98 -0.26
CA ARG A 69 -0.47 11.51 0.83
C ARG A 69 0.71 10.60 1.14
N SER A 70 0.51 9.28 1.18
CA SER A 70 1.60 8.32 1.37
C SER A 70 2.58 8.31 0.19
N VAL A 71 2.08 8.40 -1.04
CA VAL A 71 2.92 8.53 -2.24
C VAL A 71 3.72 9.84 -2.21
N ALA A 72 3.07 10.96 -1.86
CA ALA A 72 3.71 12.26 -1.77
C ALA A 72 4.81 12.28 -0.70
N ALA A 73 4.52 11.78 0.50
CA ALA A 73 5.52 11.68 1.58
C ALA A 73 6.72 10.82 1.17
N ALA A 74 6.48 9.61 0.63
CA ALA A 74 7.53 8.71 0.21
C ALA A 74 8.36 9.25 -0.97
N SER A 75 7.75 9.99 -1.89
CA SER A 75 8.45 10.59 -3.05
C SER A 75 9.60 11.53 -2.66
N ARG A 76 9.54 12.10 -1.45
CA ARG A 76 10.56 13.02 -0.94
C ARG A 76 11.88 12.30 -0.63
N GLU A 77 11.81 11.01 -0.31
CA GLU A 77 12.96 10.19 0.07
C GLU A 77 13.43 9.32 -1.09
N SER A 78 12.51 8.65 -1.80
CA SER A 78 12.83 7.70 -2.87
C SER A 78 11.82 7.75 -4.03
N PRO A 79 12.17 7.22 -5.23
CA PRO A 79 11.21 7.08 -6.32
C PRO A 79 10.02 6.18 -5.93
N VAL A 80 8.82 6.61 -6.32
CA VAL A 80 7.56 5.92 -6.05
C VAL A 80 6.76 5.73 -7.33
N ALA A 81 5.80 4.82 -7.33
CA ALA A 81 4.90 4.64 -8.47
C ALA A 81 3.42 4.69 -8.09
N TYR A 82 2.61 5.21 -9.00
CA TYR A 82 1.16 5.23 -8.93
C TYR A 82 0.59 4.57 -10.19
N VAL A 83 -0.07 3.42 -10.01
CA VAL A 83 -0.76 2.68 -11.08
C VAL A 83 -2.22 3.13 -11.09
N ASP A 84 -2.56 4.00 -12.04
CA ASP A 84 -3.84 4.69 -12.17
C ASP A 84 -4.72 3.99 -13.23
N PHE A 85 -5.52 2.99 -12.81
CA PHE A 85 -6.50 2.37 -13.70
C PHE A 85 -7.68 3.28 -14.07
N PRO A 86 -8.21 4.14 -13.17
CA PRO A 86 -9.29 5.05 -13.51
C PRO A 86 -8.90 6.15 -14.49
N ASN A 87 -7.60 6.42 -14.66
CA ASN A 87 -7.06 7.56 -15.37
C ASN A 87 -7.59 8.90 -14.79
N ARG A 88 -7.48 9.04 -13.47
CA ARG A 88 -8.01 10.19 -12.69
C ARG A 88 -6.99 10.79 -11.74
N LEU A 89 -5.75 10.32 -11.74
CA LEU A 89 -4.70 10.94 -10.95
C LEU A 89 -4.39 12.33 -11.52
N ASP A 90 -4.57 13.32 -10.66
CA ASP A 90 -4.13 14.69 -10.87
C ASP A 90 -2.77 14.92 -10.17
N PRO A 91 -1.69 15.20 -10.91
CA PRO A 91 -0.39 15.52 -10.33
C PRO A 91 -0.38 16.79 -9.48
N GLU A 92 -1.23 17.79 -9.75
CA GLU A 92 -1.29 19.01 -8.94
C GLU A 92 -1.74 18.69 -7.51
N PHE A 93 -2.67 17.75 -7.38
CA PHE A 93 -3.12 17.25 -6.08
C PHE A 93 -2.00 16.57 -5.27
N LEU A 94 -1.04 15.93 -5.94
CA LEU A 94 0.16 15.39 -5.28
C LEU A 94 1.10 16.51 -4.84
N ASN A 95 1.25 17.55 -5.66
CA ASN A 95 2.07 18.72 -5.34
C ASN A 95 1.55 19.47 -4.11
N TYR A 96 0.23 19.52 -3.91
CA TYR A 96 -0.37 20.07 -2.68
C TYR A 96 0.10 19.36 -1.40
N PHE A 97 0.47 18.07 -1.50
CA PHE A 97 1.09 17.33 -0.41
C PHE A 97 2.62 17.33 -0.50
N ASP A 98 3.23 18.37 -1.08
CA ASP A 98 4.66 18.54 -1.33
C ASP A 98 5.34 17.29 -1.93
N ALA A 99 4.68 16.63 -2.89
CA ALA A 99 5.30 15.51 -3.61
C ALA A 99 6.47 16.01 -4.49
N ARG A 100 7.53 15.21 -4.57
CA ARG A 100 8.58 15.36 -5.60
C ARG A 100 8.06 14.74 -6.90
N LEU A 101 7.34 15.52 -7.70
CA LEU A 101 6.68 15.02 -8.92
C LEU A 101 7.65 14.37 -9.93
N ASP A 102 8.90 14.82 -9.98
CA ASP A 102 9.98 14.23 -10.78
C ASP A 102 10.34 12.78 -10.36
N ARG A 103 9.92 12.38 -9.16
CA ARG A 103 10.13 11.03 -8.58
C ARG A 103 8.87 10.19 -8.53
N VAL A 104 7.74 10.68 -9.04
CA VAL A 104 6.46 9.95 -9.08
C VAL A 104 6.25 9.35 -10.47
N LEU A 105 6.45 8.05 -10.60
CA LEU A 105 6.18 7.32 -11.83
C LEU A 105 4.70 6.99 -11.95
N VAL A 106 4.03 7.48 -13.00
CA VAL A 106 2.61 7.23 -13.23
C VAL A 106 2.43 6.18 -14.32
N VAL A 107 1.75 5.09 -14.00
CA VAL A 107 1.41 4.02 -14.96
C VAL A 107 -0.09 4.05 -15.20
N ARG A 108 -0.51 4.21 -16.46
CA ARG A 108 -1.93 4.18 -16.86
C ARG A 108 -2.16 2.97 -17.77
N PRO A 109 -2.38 1.77 -17.19
CA PRO A 109 -2.41 0.54 -17.95
C PRO A 109 -3.75 0.38 -18.69
N SER A 110 -3.70 -0.20 -19.90
CA SER A 110 -4.89 -0.56 -20.66
C SER A 110 -5.57 -1.85 -20.17
N SER A 111 -4.85 -2.69 -19.42
CA SER A 111 -5.32 -3.97 -18.89
C SER A 111 -4.75 -4.30 -17.51
N LEU A 112 -5.41 -5.18 -16.76
CA LEU A 112 -4.92 -5.66 -15.46
C LEU A 112 -3.53 -6.29 -15.59
N LYS A 113 -3.35 -7.21 -16.55
CA LYS A 113 -2.08 -7.90 -16.81
C LYS A 113 -0.93 -6.91 -17.06
N ALA A 114 -1.15 -5.88 -17.86
CA ALA A 114 -0.14 -4.85 -18.12
C ALA A 114 0.18 -4.04 -16.85
N GLY A 115 -0.84 -3.67 -16.07
CA GLY A 115 -0.65 -2.98 -14.80
C GLY A 115 0.16 -3.81 -13.81
N MET A 116 -0.21 -5.07 -13.59
CA MET A 116 0.48 -5.95 -12.65
C MET A 116 1.91 -6.31 -13.12
N ALA A 117 2.13 -6.46 -14.43
CA ALA A 117 3.47 -6.60 -14.98
C ALA A 117 4.34 -5.36 -14.69
N SER A 118 3.77 -4.15 -14.84
CA SER A 118 4.46 -2.90 -14.53
C SER A 118 4.85 -2.83 -13.05
N VAL A 119 3.93 -3.19 -12.15
CA VAL A 119 4.21 -3.27 -10.69
C VAL A 119 5.42 -4.17 -10.41
N ARG A 120 5.47 -5.38 -11.01
CA ARG A 120 6.59 -6.31 -10.80
C ARG A 120 7.92 -5.77 -11.32
N VAL A 121 7.91 -5.15 -12.50
CA VAL A 121 9.11 -4.57 -13.11
C VAL A 121 9.63 -3.42 -12.26
N LEU A 122 8.74 -2.52 -11.82
CA LEU A 122 9.10 -1.36 -10.99
C LEU A 122 9.59 -1.78 -9.61
N ALA A 123 8.93 -2.75 -8.95
CA ALA A 123 9.40 -3.30 -7.69
C ALA A 123 10.82 -3.86 -7.83
N ARG A 124 11.09 -4.66 -8.87
CA ARG A 124 12.42 -5.20 -9.15
C ARG A 124 13.47 -4.11 -9.46
N ALA A 125 13.05 -2.97 -10.00
CA ALA A 125 13.92 -1.84 -10.30
C ALA A 125 14.25 -0.98 -9.07
N GLY A 126 13.74 -1.34 -7.87
CA GLY A 126 14.01 -0.63 -6.63
C GLY A 126 12.98 0.45 -6.28
N VAL A 127 11.80 0.45 -6.90
CA VAL A 127 10.69 1.30 -6.43
C VAL A 127 10.17 0.76 -5.11
N GLU A 128 10.23 1.61 -4.10
CA GLU A 128 10.04 1.23 -2.71
C GLU A 128 8.58 1.25 -2.24
N LEU A 129 7.74 2.09 -2.88
CA LEU A 129 6.30 2.17 -2.65
C LEU A 129 5.57 2.27 -3.97
N ILE A 130 4.62 1.37 -4.18
CA ILE A 130 3.74 1.35 -5.34
C ILE A 130 2.29 1.40 -4.88
N CYS A 131 1.59 2.46 -5.25
CA CYS A 131 0.16 2.60 -5.09
C CYS A 131 -0.56 2.07 -6.33
N ILE A 132 -1.60 1.25 -6.12
CA ILE A 132 -2.42 0.65 -7.17
C ILE A 132 -3.86 1.15 -6.94
N ASP A 133 -4.33 2.06 -7.77
CA ASP A 133 -5.72 2.53 -7.78
C ASP A 133 -6.54 1.63 -8.71
N LEU A 134 -7.19 0.61 -8.15
CA LEU A 134 -7.88 -0.40 -8.92
C LEU A 134 -9.38 -0.42 -8.59
N PRO A 135 -10.25 0.07 -9.48
CA PRO A 135 -11.69 -0.03 -9.27
C PRO A 135 -12.15 -1.48 -9.43
N ARG A 136 -13.25 -1.87 -8.76
CA ARG A 136 -13.85 -3.21 -8.86
C ARG A 136 -14.14 -3.66 -10.29
N THR A 137 -14.49 -2.74 -11.18
CA THR A 137 -14.76 -3.04 -12.59
C THR A 137 -13.52 -3.49 -13.38
N ARG A 138 -12.32 -3.38 -12.81
CA ARG A 138 -11.04 -3.75 -13.42
C ARG A 138 -10.28 -4.83 -12.64
N SER A 139 -10.85 -5.40 -11.58
CA SER A 139 -10.16 -6.37 -10.70
C SER A 139 -10.31 -7.84 -11.11
N ALA A 140 -11.07 -8.15 -12.16
CA ALA A 140 -11.24 -9.51 -12.65
C ALA A 140 -9.89 -10.15 -13.02
N GLY A 141 -9.58 -11.31 -12.42
CA GLY A 141 -8.32 -12.04 -12.61
C GLY A 141 -7.16 -11.59 -11.72
N LEU A 142 -7.38 -10.67 -10.76
CA LEU A 142 -6.35 -10.21 -9.84
C LEU A 142 -5.86 -11.31 -8.91
N ASP A 143 -6.73 -12.25 -8.54
CA ASP A 143 -6.40 -13.43 -7.73
C ASP A 143 -5.23 -14.25 -8.30
N GLY A 144 -5.18 -14.40 -9.63
CA GLY A 144 -4.07 -15.08 -10.32
C GLY A 144 -2.76 -14.26 -10.33
N GLU A 145 -2.83 -12.93 -10.29
CA GLU A 145 -1.66 -12.05 -10.31
C GLU A 145 -1.07 -11.81 -8.92
N LEU A 146 -1.90 -11.85 -7.87
CA LEU A 146 -1.51 -11.56 -6.49
C LEU A 146 -0.32 -12.40 -5.98
N PRO A 147 -0.26 -13.73 -6.15
CA PRO A 147 0.88 -14.53 -5.70
C PRO A 147 2.20 -14.03 -6.29
N HIS A 148 2.23 -13.73 -7.58
CA HIS A 148 3.41 -13.25 -8.27
C HIS A 148 3.82 -11.85 -7.81
N LEU A 149 2.83 -10.95 -7.60
CA LEU A 149 3.08 -9.60 -7.11
C LEU A 149 3.67 -9.60 -5.72
N LEU A 150 3.06 -10.35 -4.80
CA LEU A 150 3.48 -10.39 -3.40
C LEU A 150 4.86 -11.03 -3.25
N HIS A 151 5.13 -12.09 -4.01
CA HIS A 151 6.45 -12.70 -4.03
C HIS A 151 7.52 -11.70 -4.50
N ARG A 152 7.24 -10.94 -5.58
CA ARG A 152 8.17 -9.91 -6.06
C ARG A 152 8.32 -8.73 -5.09
N ALA A 153 7.22 -8.29 -4.48
CA ALA A 153 7.22 -7.23 -3.48
C ALA A 153 8.09 -7.61 -2.26
N ALA A 154 7.93 -8.85 -1.77
CA ALA A 154 8.70 -9.36 -0.65
C ALA A 154 10.20 -9.54 -0.97
N GLU A 155 10.55 -9.92 -2.19
CA GLU A 155 11.97 -10.01 -2.60
C GLU A 155 12.65 -8.66 -2.77
N ALA A 156 11.89 -7.61 -3.12
CA ALA A 156 12.41 -6.29 -3.43
C ALA A 156 12.14 -5.25 -2.33
N ASP A 157 11.65 -5.67 -1.16
CA ASP A 157 11.23 -4.79 -0.06
C ASP A 157 10.27 -3.66 -0.52
N CYS A 158 9.47 -3.93 -1.55
CA CYS A 158 8.52 -2.97 -2.12
C CYS A 158 7.20 -3.02 -1.36
N THR A 159 6.78 -1.88 -0.79
CA THR A 159 5.47 -1.73 -0.16
C THR A 159 4.39 -1.54 -1.23
N LEU A 160 3.33 -2.36 -1.20
CA LEU A 160 2.18 -2.22 -2.09
C LEU A 160 0.99 -1.63 -1.34
N LEU A 161 0.44 -0.52 -1.84
CA LEU A 161 -0.83 0.03 -1.38
C LEU A 161 -1.90 -0.21 -2.45
N LEU A 162 -2.94 -0.96 -2.13
CA LEU A 162 -4.05 -1.20 -3.04
C LEU A 162 -5.27 -0.42 -2.57
N ILE A 163 -5.76 0.49 -3.41
CA ILE A 163 -7.04 1.15 -3.22
C ILE A 163 -8.10 0.27 -3.86
N HIS A 164 -9.11 -0.11 -3.08
CA HIS A 164 -10.24 -0.86 -3.61
C HIS A 164 -11.57 -0.44 -2.95
N ASP A 165 -12.68 -0.85 -3.57
CA ASP A 165 -14.02 -0.58 -3.04
C ASP A 165 -14.26 -1.42 -1.75
N ALA A 166 -15.35 -1.11 -1.02
CA ALA A 166 -15.65 -1.73 0.29
C ALA A 166 -15.81 -3.26 0.23
N GLU A 167 -16.34 -3.75 -0.90
CA GLU A 167 -16.55 -5.16 -1.19
C GLU A 167 -15.36 -5.72 -1.97
N ALA A 168 -14.17 -5.62 -1.39
CA ALA A 168 -13.00 -6.29 -1.97
C ALA A 168 -13.20 -7.81 -1.95
N ASP A 169 -12.86 -8.47 -3.05
CA ASP A 169 -12.95 -9.93 -3.18
C ASP A 169 -12.13 -10.64 -2.08
N ASP A 170 -12.56 -11.84 -1.69
CA ASP A 170 -11.95 -12.60 -0.59
C ASP A 170 -10.46 -12.86 -0.80
N ALA A 171 -10.03 -13.06 -2.05
CA ALA A 171 -8.62 -13.23 -2.39
C ALA A 171 -7.79 -12.01 -1.99
N ILE A 172 -8.24 -10.80 -2.32
CA ILE A 172 -7.53 -9.55 -2.00
C ILE A 172 -7.40 -9.41 -0.48
N ARG A 173 -8.50 -9.64 0.25
CA ARG A 173 -8.54 -9.57 1.72
C ARG A 173 -7.65 -10.64 2.36
N TYR A 174 -7.61 -11.84 1.78
CA TYR A 174 -6.75 -12.93 2.23
C TYR A 174 -5.27 -12.57 2.11
N TYR A 175 -4.87 -12.05 0.95
CA TYR A 175 -3.48 -11.70 0.65
C TYR A 175 -2.99 -10.42 1.35
N ALA A 176 -3.87 -9.44 1.56
CA ALA A 176 -3.52 -8.21 2.27
C ALA A 176 -2.99 -8.52 3.68
N SER A 177 -1.81 -8.03 4.00
CA SER A 177 -1.22 -8.17 5.35
C SER A 177 -1.82 -7.17 6.33
N MET A 178 -2.27 -6.03 5.81
CA MET A 178 -2.96 -4.98 6.53
C MET A 178 -4.21 -4.56 5.74
N ILE A 179 -5.33 -4.34 6.43
CA ILE A 179 -6.54 -3.77 5.85
C ILE A 179 -6.95 -2.57 6.69
N LEU A 180 -6.99 -1.41 6.05
CA LEU A 180 -7.55 -0.19 6.60
C LEU A 180 -8.91 0.08 5.96
N ALA A 181 -9.96 0.05 6.78
CA ALA A 181 -11.30 0.40 6.35
C ALA A 181 -11.58 1.87 6.66
N PHE A 182 -12.13 2.58 5.67
CA PHE A 182 -12.46 4.00 5.74
C PHE A 182 -13.96 4.23 5.59
N GLN A 183 -14.52 5.00 6.52
CA GLN A 183 -15.90 5.46 6.48
C GLN A 183 -15.94 6.97 6.71
N ARG A 184 -16.51 7.72 5.74
CA ARG A 184 -16.74 9.16 5.90
C ARG A 184 -17.88 9.36 6.89
N ASN A 185 -17.62 10.12 7.95
CA ASN A 185 -18.63 10.50 8.94
C ASN A 185 -19.29 11.83 8.61
N ALA A 186 -18.47 12.84 8.31
CA ALA A 186 -18.94 14.21 8.11
C ALA A 186 -18.03 14.97 7.17
N TRP A 187 -18.53 16.10 6.70
CA TRP A 187 -17.72 17.13 6.06
C TRP A 187 -17.20 18.08 7.12
N VAL A 188 -16.01 18.63 6.91
CA VAL A 188 -15.42 19.65 7.78
C VAL A 188 -15.50 20.96 7.03
N PHE A 189 -16.11 21.97 7.64
CA PHE A 189 -16.27 23.30 7.09
C PHE A 189 -15.53 24.31 7.96
N ARG A 190 -14.97 25.33 7.31
CA ARG A 190 -14.43 26.50 7.97
C ARG A 190 -15.54 27.38 8.51
N ARG A 191 -15.13 28.38 9.32
CA ARG A 191 -16.06 29.36 9.93
C ARG A 191 -16.77 30.24 8.90
N ASP A 192 -16.16 30.46 7.74
CA ASP A 192 -16.70 31.20 6.59
C ASP A 192 -17.69 30.37 5.75
N GLY A 193 -17.81 29.07 6.02
CA GLY A 193 -18.72 28.15 5.32
C GLY A 193 -18.04 27.32 4.22
N ASP A 194 -16.76 27.54 3.95
CA ASP A 194 -16.04 26.81 2.91
C ASP A 194 -15.68 25.39 3.34
N LEU A 195 -15.72 24.46 2.38
CA LEU A 195 -15.38 23.06 2.62
C LEU A 195 -13.88 22.90 2.84
N GLU A 196 -13.48 22.54 4.06
CA GLU A 196 -12.09 22.36 4.46
C GLU A 196 -11.60 20.93 4.22
N GLY A 197 -12.49 19.96 4.34
CA GLY A 197 -12.08 18.57 4.36
C GLY A 197 -13.21 17.59 4.65
N MET A 198 -12.81 16.38 5.01
CA MET A 198 -13.73 15.35 5.47
C MET A 198 -13.23 14.71 6.76
N LEU A 199 -14.17 14.35 7.61
CA LEU A 199 -13.95 13.59 8.83
C LEU A 199 -14.18 12.11 8.51
N VAL A 200 -13.15 11.29 8.68
CA VAL A 200 -13.17 9.88 8.31
C VAL A 200 -12.81 9.04 9.52
N ASP A 201 -13.59 8.00 9.78
CA ASP A 201 -13.17 6.94 10.67
C ASP A 201 -12.32 5.94 9.88
N ALA A 202 -11.07 5.77 10.31
CA ALA A 202 -10.16 4.75 9.82
C ALA A 202 -10.07 3.63 10.86
N THR A 203 -10.19 2.38 10.41
CA THR A 203 -10.14 1.19 11.27
C THR A 203 -9.13 0.19 10.72
N VAL A 204 -8.24 -0.30 11.57
CA VAL A 204 -7.35 -1.42 11.25
C VAL A 204 -8.14 -2.72 11.36
N VAL A 205 -8.75 -3.16 10.27
CA VAL A 205 -9.59 -4.37 10.24
C VAL A 205 -8.73 -5.63 10.30
N LYS A 206 -7.57 -5.60 9.65
CA LYS A 206 -6.61 -6.70 9.65
C LYS A 206 -5.22 -6.14 9.80
N ASN A 207 -4.42 -6.80 10.61
CA ASN A 207 -3.00 -6.52 10.76
C ASN A 207 -2.29 -7.82 11.15
N ARG A 208 -1.35 -8.28 10.32
CA ARG A 208 -0.56 -9.49 10.58
C ARG A 208 0.71 -9.22 11.41
N LEU A 209 0.99 -7.97 11.77
CA LEU A 209 2.22 -7.56 12.45
C LEU A 209 2.00 -6.96 13.83
N ALA A 210 0.80 -6.43 14.09
CA ALA A 210 0.40 -5.89 15.38
C ALA A 210 -1.10 -6.16 15.62
N PRO A 211 -1.62 -5.98 16.83
CA PRO A 211 -3.04 -6.19 17.11
C PRO A 211 -3.95 -5.35 16.19
N PRO A 212 -4.97 -5.95 15.56
CA PRO A 212 -5.98 -5.22 14.80
C PRO A 212 -7.02 -4.58 15.73
N GLY A 213 -7.97 -3.85 15.15
CA GLY A 213 -9.15 -3.31 15.83
C GLY A 213 -9.03 -1.86 16.25
N LEU A 214 -7.85 -1.23 16.16
CA LEU A 214 -7.73 0.19 16.47
C LEU A 214 -8.54 1.02 15.47
N LYS A 215 -9.40 1.88 16.02
CA LYS A 215 -10.21 2.84 15.29
C LYS A 215 -9.79 4.25 15.68
N ARG A 216 -9.55 5.10 14.68
CA ARG A 216 -9.25 6.52 14.87
C ARG A 216 -10.05 7.36 13.89
N ARG A 217 -10.38 8.55 14.35
CA ARG A 217 -11.01 9.57 13.54
C ARG A 217 -9.93 10.48 13.00
N LEU A 218 -9.89 10.63 11.68
CA LEU A 218 -8.90 11.40 10.95
C LEU A 218 -9.60 12.53 10.20
N VAL A 219 -8.97 13.70 10.16
CA VAL A 219 -9.36 14.77 9.24
C VAL A 219 -8.51 14.65 7.99
N ILE A 220 -9.17 14.53 6.85
CA ILE A 220 -8.54 14.57 5.54
C ILE A 220 -8.85 15.93 4.94
N PRO A 221 -7.88 16.86 4.91
CA PRO A 221 -8.10 18.18 4.31
C PRO A 221 -8.23 18.06 2.79
N TYR A 222 -9.04 18.92 2.19
CA TYR A 222 -8.97 19.18 0.76
C TYR A 222 -7.94 20.26 0.47
N PRO A 223 -7.30 20.22 -0.71
CA PRO A 223 -6.62 21.39 -1.24
C PRO A 223 -7.65 22.48 -1.42
N ILE A 224 -7.40 23.60 -0.74
CA ILE A 224 -8.08 24.85 -1.01
C ILE A 224 -7.12 25.63 -1.93
N PRO A 225 -7.55 26.09 -3.11
CA PRO A 225 -6.72 26.91 -3.99
C PRO A 225 -6.31 28.24 -3.36
#